data_AF-A0A167ZUK6-F1
#
_entry.id   AF-A0A167ZUK6-F1
#
_cell.length_a   1.000
_cell.length_b   1.000
_cell.length_c   1.000
_cell.angle_alpha   90.00
_cell.angle_beta   90.00
_cell.angle_gamma   90.00
#
_symmetry.space_group_name_H-M   'P 1'
#
loop_
_entity.id
_entity.type
_entity.pdbx_description
1 polymer ?
#
loop_
_entity_poly.entity_id
_entity_poly.type
_entity_poly.pdbx_seq_one_letter_code
_entity_poly.pdbx_strand_id
1 'polypeptide(L)'
;MSFRVTTNVITSQVAGMVIGGMFGDRKDIPLLVQPKGIDSLEPLYECASYDKIWADMQSNSQNTTWAQHISLSKDFIHTLDSISGVPSSDPDWHVSFDHYFDNLSSRLCHSKPLPCKIGDPGKCITRTQADQVFRLGEFEYSYLYRDDPRSLRAAVAHYGVWVAELASHIRAQMAGKDGKMVYRHNVAHDGSISPLLAILQVEEMVWPGMGSEVVFEVFRKAKKGREYGHPRCFGPWCRGDQGEGQGQSQGDGEFFIRVLWGGKIMKSSNPDLGELNMLPAERLLEYFDALVGENASKVPSLCQR
;
A
#
# COMPACT_ATOMS: atom_id res chain seq x y z
N MET A 1 9.99 -13.54 12.99
CA MET A 1 9.14 -12.38 12.70
C MET A 1 10.02 -11.14 12.73
N SER A 2 9.68 -10.11 11.96
CA SER A 2 10.32 -8.80 12.04
C SER A 2 9.29 -7.69 11.88
N PHE A 3 9.52 -6.59 12.58
CA PHE A 3 8.73 -5.37 12.49
C PHE A 3 9.63 -4.26 12.02
N ARG A 4 9.21 -3.52 11.00
CA ARG A 4 9.90 -2.35 10.49
C ARG A 4 8.94 -1.16 10.50
N VAL A 5 9.46 -0.01 10.87
CA VAL A 5 8.73 1.25 10.95
C VAL A 5 9.51 2.32 10.19
N THR A 6 8.84 3.41 9.87
CA THR A 6 9.47 4.59 9.27
C THR A 6 10.14 5.44 10.34
N THR A 7 10.82 6.52 9.94
CA THR A 7 11.44 7.45 10.90
C THR A 7 10.44 8.31 11.66
N ASN A 8 9.17 8.32 11.24
CA ASN A 8 8.10 9.05 11.91
C ASN A 8 7.61 8.31 13.17
N VAL A 9 7.58 9.00 14.31
CA VAL A 9 7.21 8.43 15.62
C VAL A 9 5.81 7.79 15.62
N ILE A 10 4.88 8.28 14.80
CA ILE A 10 3.52 7.72 14.74
C ILE A 10 3.53 6.24 14.33
N THR A 11 4.41 5.82 13.40
CA THR A 11 4.47 4.43 12.94
C THR A 11 5.04 3.49 14.02
N SER A 12 5.92 4.00 14.89
CA SER A 12 6.39 3.27 16.07
C SER A 12 5.29 3.06 17.11
N GLN A 13 4.44 4.07 17.33
CA GLN A 13 3.30 3.96 18.24
C GLN A 13 2.26 2.95 17.73
N VAL A 14 1.94 3.00 16.43
CA VAL A 14 1.05 2.03 15.78
C VAL A 14 1.64 0.62 15.87
N ALA A 15 2.95 0.44 15.61
CA ALA A 15 3.60 -0.85 15.74
C ALA A 15 3.46 -1.42 17.17
N GLY A 16 3.61 -0.58 18.20
CA GLY A 16 3.40 -0.98 19.59
C GLY A 16 1.99 -1.51 19.85
N MET A 17 0.96 -0.84 19.32
CA MET A 17 -0.44 -1.29 19.45
C MET A 17 -0.71 -2.60 18.70
N VAL A 18 -0.20 -2.74 17.47
CA VAL A 18 -0.33 -3.97 16.67
C VAL A 18 0.35 -5.14 17.37
N ILE A 19 1.59 -4.95 17.84
CA ILE A 19 2.35 -5.96 18.56
C ILE A 19 1.63 -6.38 19.84
N GLY A 20 1.13 -5.41 20.62
CA GLY A 20 0.35 -5.68 21.83
C GLY A 20 -0.91 -6.49 21.52
N GLY A 21 -1.62 -6.18 20.43
CA GLY A 21 -2.78 -6.93 19.97
C GLY A 21 -2.46 -8.37 19.53
N MET A 22 -1.31 -8.58 18.86
CA MET A 22 -0.91 -9.90 18.37
C MET A 22 -0.33 -10.81 19.47
N PHE A 23 0.39 -10.26 20.44
CA PHE A 23 1.23 -11.04 21.36
C PHE A 23 1.04 -10.71 22.85
N GLY A 24 0.24 -9.70 23.19
CA GLY A 24 0.10 -9.15 24.54
C GLY A 24 1.36 -8.40 25.01
N ASP A 25 1.32 -7.91 26.26
CA ASP A 25 2.33 -7.00 26.83
C ASP A 25 3.69 -7.64 27.18
N ARG A 26 3.95 -8.87 26.75
CA ARG A 26 5.02 -9.72 27.35
C ARG A 26 6.27 -9.89 26.50
N LYS A 27 6.41 -9.18 25.38
CA LYS A 27 7.56 -9.37 24.48
C LYS A 27 8.15 -8.05 24.03
N ASP A 28 9.40 -7.84 24.41
CA ASP A 28 10.25 -6.83 23.80
C ASP A 28 10.53 -7.25 22.36
N ILE A 29 9.86 -6.58 21.41
CA ILE A 29 10.02 -6.82 19.98
C ILE A 29 10.75 -5.61 19.39
N PRO A 30 11.94 -5.79 18.80
CA PRO A 30 12.66 -4.69 18.20
C PRO A 30 11.91 -4.16 16.97
N LEU A 31 11.83 -2.83 16.87
CA LEU A 31 11.38 -2.15 15.67
C LEU A 31 12.60 -1.77 14.84
N LEU A 32 12.66 -2.27 13.62
CA LEU A 32 13.69 -1.92 12.66
C LEU A 32 13.33 -0.60 11.99
N VAL A 33 14.30 0.28 11.83
CA VAL A 33 14.14 1.57 11.15
C VAL A 33 15.34 1.78 10.24
N GLN A 34 15.11 2.26 9.01
CA GLN A 34 16.22 2.66 8.14
C GLN A 34 16.62 4.11 8.42
N PRO A 35 17.89 4.48 8.19
CA PRO A 35 18.32 5.87 8.32
C PRO A 35 17.54 6.79 7.39
N LYS A 36 17.27 8.01 7.88
CA LYS A 36 16.66 9.08 7.09
C LYS A 36 17.45 9.33 5.80
N GLY A 37 16.74 9.53 4.68
CA GLY A 37 17.33 9.79 3.36
C GLY A 37 17.65 8.55 2.53
N ILE A 38 17.64 7.36 3.12
CA ILE A 38 17.74 6.09 2.39
C ILE A 38 16.60 5.12 2.73
N ASP A 39 15.66 5.53 3.58
CA ASP A 39 14.52 4.69 3.93
C ASP A 39 13.73 4.37 2.66
N SER A 40 13.59 3.08 2.38
CA SER A 40 12.76 2.58 1.27
C SER A 40 11.28 2.45 1.66
N LEU A 41 10.96 2.37 2.94
CA LEU A 41 9.60 2.17 3.45
C LEU A 41 8.83 3.48 3.55
N GLU A 42 9.47 4.52 4.07
CA GLU A 42 9.12 5.91 3.80
C GLU A 42 10.10 6.37 2.73
N PRO A 43 9.74 6.28 1.44
CA PRO A 43 10.69 6.43 0.32
C PRO A 43 11.32 7.83 0.31
N LEU A 44 12.45 7.98 1.02
CA LEU A 44 13.17 9.24 1.19
C LEU A 44 14.47 9.30 0.36
N TYR A 45 14.73 8.28 -0.45
CA TYR A 45 15.85 8.31 -1.38
C TYR A 45 15.58 9.32 -2.51
N GLU A 46 16.61 10.06 -2.91
CA GLU A 46 16.47 11.10 -3.93
C GLU A 46 16.14 10.50 -5.31
N CYS A 47 15.15 11.10 -5.99
CA CYS A 47 14.70 10.64 -7.30
C CYS A 47 14.15 11.80 -8.14
N ALA A 48 15.04 12.56 -8.78
CA ALA A 48 14.67 13.77 -9.53
C ALA A 48 13.62 13.52 -10.62
N SER A 49 13.65 12.35 -11.27
CA SER A 49 12.60 11.97 -12.24
C SER A 49 11.22 11.88 -11.60
N TYR A 50 11.14 11.25 -10.43
CA TYR A 50 9.89 11.16 -9.67
C TYR A 50 9.41 12.57 -9.29
N ASP A 51 10.27 13.39 -8.68
CA ASP A 51 9.92 14.74 -8.24
C ASP A 51 9.33 15.57 -9.39
N LYS A 52 9.95 15.47 -10.58
CA LYS A 52 9.48 16.15 -11.78
C LYS A 52 8.12 15.62 -12.25
N ILE A 53 7.96 14.30 -12.37
CA ILE A 53 6.68 13.69 -12.81
C ILE A 53 5.57 14.06 -11.83
N TRP A 54 5.84 13.95 -10.53
CA TRP A 54 4.90 14.24 -9.46
C TRP A 54 4.44 15.70 -9.50
N ALA A 55 5.38 16.64 -9.66
CA ALA A 55 5.08 18.05 -9.84
C ALA A 55 4.28 18.32 -11.12
N ASP A 56 4.64 17.68 -12.24
CA ASP A 56 3.94 17.85 -13.52
C ASP A 56 2.50 17.31 -13.47
N MET A 57 2.26 16.21 -12.75
CA MET A 57 0.93 15.62 -12.54
C MET A 57 0.00 16.53 -11.74
N GLN A 58 0.55 17.30 -10.80
CA GLN A 58 -0.19 18.26 -9.97
C GLN A 58 -0.10 19.70 -10.51
N SER A 59 0.43 19.89 -11.71
CA SER A 59 0.62 21.22 -12.25
C SER A 59 -0.72 21.87 -12.63
N ASN A 60 -0.87 23.14 -12.24
CA ASN A 60 -1.98 24.00 -12.66
C ASN A 60 -1.80 24.56 -14.11
N SER A 61 -0.98 23.88 -14.93
CA SER A 61 -0.80 24.25 -16.33
C SER A 61 -2.08 23.96 -17.13
N GLN A 62 -2.41 24.81 -18.10
CA GLN A 62 -3.71 24.75 -18.78
C GLN A 62 -3.97 23.40 -19.46
N ASN A 63 -5.21 22.91 -19.36
CA ASN A 63 -5.76 21.70 -19.98
C ASN A 63 -5.33 20.33 -19.40
N THR A 64 -4.79 20.27 -18.17
CA THR A 64 -4.65 18.98 -17.45
C THR A 64 -5.92 18.64 -16.67
N THR A 65 -6.16 17.36 -16.42
CA THR A 65 -7.27 16.90 -15.56
C THR A 65 -7.14 17.46 -14.15
N TRP A 66 -5.92 17.53 -13.59
CA TRP A 66 -5.67 18.14 -12.29
C TRP A 66 -6.02 19.63 -12.25
N ALA A 67 -5.55 20.40 -13.23
CA ALA A 67 -5.87 21.84 -13.31
C ALA A 67 -7.37 22.08 -13.47
N GLN A 68 -8.07 21.23 -14.23
CA GLN A 68 -9.54 21.28 -14.33
C GLN A 68 -10.22 20.98 -12.99
N HIS A 69 -9.78 19.96 -12.27
CA HIS A 69 -10.27 19.62 -10.92
C HIS A 69 -10.13 20.79 -9.95
N ILE A 70 -8.95 21.40 -9.86
CA ILE A 70 -8.71 22.58 -9.02
C ILE A 70 -9.57 23.77 -9.48
N SER A 71 -9.66 24.01 -10.79
CA SER A 71 -10.49 25.10 -11.32
C SER A 71 -11.98 24.93 -11.03
N LEU A 72 -12.51 23.71 -11.16
CA LEU A 72 -13.94 23.41 -10.93
C LEU A 72 -14.32 23.45 -9.45
N SER A 73 -13.36 23.20 -8.57
CA SER A 73 -13.57 23.17 -7.12
C SER A 73 -13.24 24.48 -6.41
N LYS A 74 -12.77 25.50 -7.14
CA LYS A 74 -12.34 26.80 -6.59
C LYS A 74 -13.38 27.49 -5.70
N ASP A 75 -14.63 27.60 -6.15
CA ASP A 75 -15.70 28.25 -5.37
C ASP A 75 -16.04 27.45 -4.09
N PHE A 76 -15.88 26.14 -4.16
CA PHE A 76 -16.08 25.26 -3.01
C PHE A 76 -14.95 25.44 -1.99
N ILE A 77 -13.69 25.50 -2.42
CA ILE A 77 -12.54 25.83 -1.57
C ILE A 77 -12.74 27.19 -0.90
N HIS A 78 -13.11 28.23 -1.65
CA HIS A 78 -13.42 29.55 -1.07
C HIS A 78 -14.54 29.51 -0.02
N THR A 79 -15.53 28.63 -0.21
CA THR A 79 -16.58 28.42 0.79
C THR A 79 -16.00 27.82 2.07
N LEU A 80 -15.15 26.79 1.95
CA LEU A 80 -14.46 26.17 3.09
C LEU A 80 -13.56 27.17 3.81
N ASP A 81 -12.73 27.91 3.08
CA ASP A 81 -11.84 28.98 3.60
C ASP A 81 -12.62 30.01 4.42
N SER A 82 -13.80 30.43 3.93
CA SER A 82 -14.64 31.42 4.60
C SER A 82 -15.18 30.97 5.97
N ILE A 83 -15.17 29.66 6.22
CA ILE A 83 -15.59 29.02 7.47
C ILE A 83 -14.37 28.66 8.33
N SER A 84 -13.35 28.04 7.73
CA SER A 84 -12.14 27.56 8.43
C SER A 84 -11.18 28.68 8.81
N GLY A 85 -11.24 29.82 8.13
CA GLY A 85 -10.31 30.94 8.31
C GLY A 85 -8.99 30.76 7.57
N VAL A 86 -8.89 29.80 6.65
CA VAL A 86 -7.72 29.61 5.78
C VAL A 86 -7.58 30.82 4.85
N PRO A 87 -6.40 31.49 4.81
CA PRO A 87 -6.19 32.61 3.92
C PRO A 87 -6.29 32.19 2.45
N SER A 88 -7.02 32.94 1.61
CA SER A 88 -7.15 32.65 0.17
C SER A 88 -5.84 32.77 -0.63
N SER A 89 -4.77 33.21 0.01
CA SER A 89 -3.43 33.37 -0.55
C SER A 89 -2.46 32.28 -0.07
N ASP A 90 -2.95 31.30 0.70
CA ASP A 90 -2.13 30.19 1.21
C ASP A 90 -1.98 29.13 0.12
N PRO A 91 -0.83 29.07 -0.57
CA PRO A 91 -0.67 28.21 -1.74
C PRO A 91 -0.75 26.73 -1.39
N ASP A 92 -0.41 26.34 -0.16
CA ASP A 92 -0.36 24.95 0.26
C ASP A 92 -1.76 24.35 0.44
N TRP A 93 -2.76 25.19 0.75
CA TRP A 93 -4.15 24.77 0.93
C TRP A 93 -4.97 24.70 -0.37
N HIS A 94 -4.43 25.23 -1.47
CA HIS A 94 -5.19 25.41 -2.72
C HIS A 94 -4.62 24.61 -3.89
N VAL A 95 -3.77 23.63 -3.60
CA VAL A 95 -3.20 22.70 -4.59
C VAL A 95 -3.85 21.31 -4.56
N SER A 96 -4.55 20.96 -3.49
CA SER A 96 -5.27 19.68 -3.29
C SER A 96 -6.30 19.81 -2.17
N PHE A 97 -7.08 18.74 -1.93
CA PHE A 97 -8.04 18.64 -0.83
C PHE A 97 -7.47 17.98 0.44
N ASP A 98 -6.18 17.67 0.48
CA ASP A 98 -5.54 16.89 1.54
C ASP A 98 -5.75 17.46 2.95
N HIS A 99 -5.46 18.75 3.14
CA HIS A 99 -5.57 19.42 4.44
C HIS A 99 -7.02 19.44 4.95
N TYR A 100 -7.97 19.65 4.03
CA TYR A 100 -9.40 19.59 4.36
C TYR A 100 -9.83 18.15 4.65
N PHE A 101 -9.39 17.17 3.86
CA PHE A 101 -9.71 15.76 4.06
C PHE A 101 -9.21 15.29 5.42
N ASP A 102 -7.94 15.51 5.73
CA ASP A 102 -7.29 15.11 6.98
C ASP A 102 -8.00 15.71 8.20
N ASN A 103 -8.28 17.01 8.17
CA ASN A 103 -8.93 17.68 9.28
C ASN A 103 -10.34 17.14 9.53
N LEU A 104 -11.16 17.08 8.47
CA LEU A 104 -12.56 16.71 8.60
C LEU A 104 -12.72 15.22 8.92
N SER A 105 -11.94 14.35 8.30
CA SER A 105 -11.97 12.91 8.55
C SER A 105 -11.56 12.59 9.98
N SER A 106 -10.47 13.19 10.49
CA SER A 106 -10.01 13.01 11.87
C SER A 106 -11.07 13.46 12.88
N ARG A 107 -11.68 14.63 12.68
CA ARG A 107 -12.74 15.11 13.58
C ARG A 107 -13.93 14.15 13.63
N LEU A 108 -14.42 13.71 12.47
CA LEU A 108 -15.56 12.80 12.40
C LEU A 108 -15.24 11.43 13.00
N CYS A 109 -14.03 10.91 12.79
CA CYS A 109 -13.56 9.67 13.42
C CYS A 109 -13.63 9.75 14.96
N HIS A 110 -13.29 10.91 15.53
CA HIS A 110 -13.34 11.15 16.98
C HIS A 110 -14.68 11.70 17.49
N SER A 111 -15.76 11.61 16.70
CA SER A 111 -17.09 12.15 17.04
C SER A 111 -17.05 13.63 17.45
N LYS A 112 -16.14 14.41 16.85
CA LYS A 112 -16.06 15.86 17.05
C LYS A 112 -16.95 16.58 16.04
N PRO A 113 -17.56 17.73 16.42
CA PRO A 113 -18.33 18.52 15.48
C PRO A 113 -17.42 19.06 14.36
N LEU A 114 -17.99 19.19 13.16
CA LEU A 114 -17.35 19.87 12.04
C LEU A 114 -17.05 21.34 12.41
N PRO A 115 -15.98 21.94 11.86
CA PRO A 115 -15.56 23.27 12.26
C PRO A 115 -16.59 24.33 11.88
N CYS A 116 -16.68 25.36 12.72
CA CYS A 116 -17.55 26.52 12.52
C CYS A 116 -16.71 27.79 12.45
N LYS A 117 -17.27 28.80 11.81
CA LYS A 117 -16.62 30.09 11.63
C LYS A 117 -16.33 30.75 12.98
N ILE A 118 -15.10 31.25 13.13
CA ILE A 118 -14.72 32.04 14.32
C ILE A 118 -15.61 33.29 14.39
N GLY A 119 -16.28 33.47 15.52
CA GLY A 119 -17.22 34.57 15.75
C GLY A 119 -18.63 34.35 15.18
N ASP A 120 -18.90 33.22 14.53
CA ASP A 120 -20.23 32.83 14.02
C ASP A 120 -20.45 31.31 14.14
N PRO A 121 -20.79 30.80 15.34
CA PRO A 121 -20.93 29.37 15.59
C PRO A 121 -22.13 28.73 14.89
N GLY A 122 -23.02 29.52 14.28
CA GLY A 122 -24.13 29.01 13.47
C GLY A 122 -23.70 28.63 12.05
N LYS A 123 -22.54 29.11 11.59
CA LYS A 123 -22.01 28.85 10.26
C LYS A 123 -20.90 27.78 10.32
N CYS A 124 -21.29 26.53 10.18
CA CYS A 124 -20.39 25.38 10.20
C CYS A 124 -20.26 24.69 8.85
N ILE A 125 -19.14 24.00 8.64
CA ILE A 125 -19.03 23.03 7.55
C ILE A 125 -20.11 21.97 7.77
N THR A 126 -20.92 21.73 6.74
CA THR A 126 -22.00 20.74 6.80
C THR A 126 -21.48 19.34 6.49
N ARG A 127 -22.27 18.33 6.85
CA ARG A 127 -21.94 16.94 6.49
C ARG A 127 -21.78 16.76 4.97
N THR A 128 -22.66 17.37 4.17
CA THR A 128 -22.59 17.33 2.71
C THR A 128 -21.31 17.95 2.16
N GLN A 129 -20.84 19.05 2.76
CA GLN A 129 -19.56 19.65 2.37
C GLN A 129 -18.39 18.75 2.76
N ALA A 130 -18.41 18.14 3.94
CA ALA A 130 -17.39 17.16 4.34
C ALA A 130 -17.36 15.94 3.39
N ASP A 131 -18.52 15.38 3.04
CA ASP A 131 -18.61 14.27 2.09
C ASP A 131 -18.15 14.68 0.67
N GLN A 132 -18.32 15.95 0.29
CA GLN A 132 -17.76 16.48 -0.96
C GLN A 132 -16.23 16.58 -0.91
N VAL A 133 -15.65 17.05 0.21
CA VAL A 133 -14.20 17.03 0.43
C VAL A 133 -13.68 15.59 0.30
N PHE A 134 -14.34 14.62 0.92
CA PHE A 134 -13.90 13.23 0.86
C PHE A 134 -13.92 12.69 -0.57
N ARG A 135 -15.00 12.89 -1.32
CA ARG A 135 -15.05 12.48 -2.73
C ARG A 135 -13.96 13.12 -3.59
N LEU A 136 -13.59 14.36 -3.31
CA LEU A 136 -12.54 15.07 -4.03
C LEU A 136 -11.15 14.54 -3.67
N GLY A 137 -10.85 14.26 -2.40
CA GLY A 137 -9.58 13.62 -2.02
C GLY A 137 -9.45 12.18 -2.53
N GLU A 138 -10.55 11.41 -2.55
CA GLU A 138 -10.56 10.07 -3.16
C GLU A 138 -10.27 10.15 -4.67
N PHE A 139 -10.85 11.14 -5.36
CA PHE A 139 -10.53 11.42 -6.76
C PHE A 139 -9.05 11.76 -6.94
N GLU A 140 -8.47 12.59 -6.07
CA GLU A 140 -7.06 12.96 -6.15
C GLU A 140 -6.13 11.75 -6.07
N TYR A 141 -6.39 10.82 -5.15
CA TYR A 141 -5.61 9.59 -5.04
C TYR A 141 -5.84 8.67 -6.25
N SER A 142 -7.07 8.53 -6.74
CA SER A 142 -7.33 7.79 -7.98
C SER A 142 -6.57 8.39 -9.16
N TYR A 143 -6.57 9.71 -9.30
CA TYR A 143 -5.87 10.40 -10.37
C TYR A 143 -4.34 10.19 -10.28
N LEU A 144 -3.75 10.48 -9.12
CA LEU A 144 -2.30 10.52 -8.94
C LEU A 144 -1.64 9.13 -8.92
N TYR A 145 -2.34 8.12 -8.43
CA TYR A 145 -1.77 6.79 -8.22
C TYR A 145 -2.34 5.74 -9.19
N ARG A 146 -3.25 6.12 -10.10
CA ARG A 146 -3.83 5.17 -11.03
C ARG A 146 -4.17 5.77 -12.40
N ASP A 147 -4.92 6.87 -12.47
CA ASP A 147 -5.56 7.27 -13.72
C ASP A 147 -4.66 8.13 -14.63
N ASP A 148 -3.72 8.90 -14.08
CA ASP A 148 -2.72 9.58 -14.92
C ASP A 148 -1.80 8.53 -15.56
N PRO A 149 -1.54 8.58 -16.88
CA PRO A 149 -0.70 7.58 -17.56
C PRO A 149 0.74 7.50 -17.04
N ARG A 150 1.19 8.51 -16.28
CA ARG A 150 2.52 8.54 -15.66
C ARG A 150 2.54 7.92 -14.26
N SER A 151 1.39 7.62 -13.65
CA SER A 151 1.26 7.14 -12.26
C SER A 151 2.13 5.92 -11.97
N LEU A 152 2.06 4.88 -12.82
CA LEU A 152 2.87 3.67 -12.64
C LEU A 152 4.38 3.98 -12.69
N ARG A 153 4.81 4.82 -13.64
CA ARG A 153 6.23 5.21 -13.76
C ARG A 153 6.70 5.99 -12.54
N ALA A 154 5.87 6.93 -12.05
CA ALA A 154 6.15 7.69 -10.84
C ALA A 154 6.29 6.77 -9.62
N ALA A 155 5.31 5.88 -9.42
CA ALA A 155 5.29 4.94 -8.30
C ALA A 155 6.49 3.97 -8.33
N VAL A 156 6.85 3.43 -9.49
CA VAL A 156 8.03 2.56 -9.66
C VAL A 156 9.33 3.30 -9.34
N ALA A 157 9.46 4.56 -9.75
CA ALA A 157 10.63 5.37 -9.44
C ALA A 157 10.69 5.70 -7.93
N HIS A 158 9.55 5.98 -7.31
CA HIS A 158 9.42 6.39 -5.91
C HIS A 158 9.53 5.24 -4.90
N TYR A 159 8.98 4.06 -5.21
CA TYR A 159 8.84 2.96 -4.26
C TYR A 159 9.48 1.65 -4.75
N GLY A 160 10.23 1.71 -5.86
CA GLY A 160 10.79 0.54 -6.51
C GLY A 160 11.86 -0.18 -5.69
N VAL A 161 12.61 0.54 -4.85
CA VAL A 161 13.60 -0.07 -3.94
C VAL A 161 12.91 -1.02 -2.95
N TRP A 162 11.79 -0.59 -2.37
CA TRP A 162 11.02 -1.43 -1.45
C TRP A 162 10.37 -2.61 -2.17
N VAL A 163 9.87 -2.42 -3.39
CA VAL A 163 9.32 -3.52 -4.19
C VAL A 163 10.38 -4.58 -4.52
N ALA A 164 11.61 -4.17 -4.82
CA ALA A 164 12.72 -5.10 -5.02
C ALA A 164 13.09 -5.84 -3.72
N GLU A 165 13.03 -5.17 -2.56
CA GLU A 165 13.22 -5.77 -1.24
C GLU A 165 12.15 -6.84 -0.96
N LEU A 166 10.88 -6.54 -1.22
CA LEU A 166 9.77 -7.50 -1.12
C LEU A 166 10.01 -8.71 -2.03
N ALA A 167 10.36 -8.49 -3.29
CA ALA A 167 10.65 -9.56 -4.25
C ALA A 167 11.81 -10.45 -3.77
N SER A 168 12.87 -9.85 -3.22
CA SER A 168 14.00 -10.57 -2.63
C SER A 168 13.57 -11.46 -1.45
N HIS A 169 12.72 -10.95 -0.55
CA HIS A 169 12.17 -11.75 0.55
C HIS A 169 11.34 -12.95 0.05
N ILE A 170 10.50 -12.75 -0.96
CA ILE A 170 9.70 -13.83 -1.55
C ILE A 170 10.63 -14.91 -2.15
N ARG A 171 11.62 -14.51 -2.95
CA ARG A 171 12.62 -15.45 -3.52
C ARG A 171 13.40 -16.20 -2.44
N ALA A 172 13.85 -15.50 -1.40
CA ALA A 172 14.56 -16.11 -0.28
C ALA A 172 13.68 -17.15 0.44
N GLN A 173 12.40 -16.88 0.61
CA GLN A 173 11.45 -17.81 1.23
C GLN A 173 11.21 -19.04 0.34
N MET A 174 11.04 -18.84 -0.97
CA MET A 174 10.89 -19.93 -1.93
C MET A 174 12.12 -20.84 -1.97
N ALA A 175 13.32 -20.25 -1.92
CA ALA A 175 14.59 -20.96 -1.90
C ALA A 175 14.95 -21.58 -0.54
N GLY A 176 14.14 -21.37 0.51
CA GLY A 176 14.46 -21.81 1.87
C GLY A 176 15.70 -21.12 2.47
N LYS A 177 16.05 -19.94 1.96
CA LYS A 177 17.21 -19.12 2.38
C LYS A 177 16.84 -17.99 3.33
N ASP A 178 15.55 -17.79 3.61
CA ASP A 178 15.05 -16.74 4.52
C ASP A 178 15.07 -17.15 6.01
N GLY A 179 15.92 -18.12 6.35
CA GLY A 179 16.08 -18.65 7.70
C GLY A 179 14.77 -19.18 8.30
N LYS A 180 14.40 -18.67 9.48
CA LYS A 180 13.16 -19.02 10.20
C LYS A 180 12.10 -17.91 10.09
N MET A 181 12.22 -17.01 9.11
CA MET A 181 11.29 -15.91 8.98
C MET A 181 9.95 -16.40 8.44
N VAL A 182 8.87 -16.12 9.17
CA VAL A 182 7.49 -16.51 8.81
C VAL A 182 6.56 -15.31 8.67
N TYR A 183 6.99 -14.13 9.12
CA TYR A 183 6.16 -12.94 9.18
C TYR A 183 7.01 -11.68 9.20
N ARG A 184 6.67 -10.72 8.33
CA ARG A 184 7.22 -9.37 8.32
C ARG A 184 6.05 -8.39 8.37
N HIS A 185 6.14 -7.38 9.23
CA HIS A 185 5.17 -6.29 9.28
C HIS A 185 5.89 -4.97 9.10
N ASN A 186 5.51 -4.22 8.07
CA ASN A 186 6.00 -2.88 7.85
C ASN A 186 4.89 -1.90 8.21
N VAL A 187 5.13 -0.99 9.16
CA VAL A 187 4.19 0.08 9.50
C VAL A 187 4.66 1.35 8.82
N ALA A 188 3.84 1.89 7.92
CA ALA A 188 4.21 3.00 7.05
C ALA A 188 3.07 4.00 6.92
N HIS A 189 3.13 4.82 5.87
CA HIS A 189 2.15 5.87 5.60
C HIS A 189 1.26 5.50 4.42
N ASP A 190 0.20 6.26 4.23
CA ASP A 190 -0.57 6.27 2.99
C ASP A 190 0.32 6.60 1.77
N GLY A 191 1.29 7.51 1.93
CA GLY A 191 2.34 7.79 0.94
C GLY A 191 3.23 6.59 0.59
N SER A 192 3.22 5.52 1.38
CA SER A 192 3.89 4.25 1.08
C SER A 192 2.93 3.21 0.47
N ILE A 193 1.69 3.17 0.94
CA ILE A 193 0.66 2.23 0.46
C ILE A 193 0.16 2.63 -0.93
N SER A 194 -0.09 3.91 -1.19
CA SER A 194 -0.57 4.41 -2.48
C SER A 194 0.35 4.07 -3.66
N PRO A 195 1.67 4.34 -3.63
CA PRO A 195 2.54 3.91 -4.71
C PRO A 195 2.66 2.38 -4.80
N LEU A 196 2.51 1.64 -3.70
CA LEU A 196 2.44 0.17 -3.78
C LEU A 196 1.17 -0.30 -4.52
N LEU A 197 0.01 0.28 -4.22
CA LEU A 197 -1.24 0.00 -4.93
C LEU A 197 -1.18 0.40 -6.41
N ALA A 198 -0.49 1.51 -6.72
CA ALA A 198 -0.20 1.94 -8.09
C ALA A 198 0.67 0.92 -8.84
N ILE A 199 1.74 0.44 -8.20
CA ILE A 199 2.62 -0.61 -8.77
C ILE A 199 1.85 -1.91 -8.96
N LEU A 200 0.96 -2.28 -8.04
CA LEU A 200 0.10 -3.46 -8.20
C LEU A 200 -1.07 -3.20 -9.17
N GLN A 201 -1.19 -1.99 -9.73
CA GLN A 201 -2.25 -1.56 -10.64
C GLN A 201 -3.64 -1.91 -10.12
N VAL A 202 -3.93 -1.56 -8.86
CA VAL A 202 -5.23 -1.83 -8.21
C VAL A 202 -6.40 -1.43 -9.10
N GLU A 203 -7.42 -2.29 -9.18
CA GLU A 203 -8.61 -2.05 -10.01
C GLU A 203 -9.44 -0.87 -9.51
N GLU A 204 -9.41 -0.58 -8.21
CA GLU A 204 -10.08 0.57 -7.60
C GLU A 204 -9.13 1.24 -6.59
N MET A 205 -8.67 2.44 -6.93
CA MET A 205 -7.81 3.24 -6.07
C MET A 205 -8.68 4.12 -5.16
N VAL A 206 -8.30 4.16 -3.89
CA VAL A 206 -8.89 4.99 -2.84
C VAL A 206 -7.77 5.57 -2.01
N TRP A 207 -8.02 6.66 -1.28
CA TRP A 207 -7.12 7.12 -0.24
C TRP A 207 -6.96 6.02 0.83
N PRO A 208 -5.75 5.50 1.08
CA PRO A 208 -5.51 4.55 2.16
C PRO A 208 -5.86 5.13 3.52
N GLY A 209 -7.04 4.78 4.05
CA GLY A 209 -7.44 5.18 5.39
C GLY A 209 -6.54 4.58 6.48
N MET A 210 -6.58 5.16 7.68
CA MET A 210 -5.84 4.65 8.83
C MET A 210 -6.15 3.17 9.10
N GLY A 211 -5.11 2.37 9.32
CA GLY A 211 -5.24 0.93 9.58
C GLY A 211 -5.49 0.08 8.33
N SER A 212 -5.42 0.66 7.13
CA SER A 212 -5.39 -0.10 5.88
C SER A 212 -4.12 -0.94 5.77
N GLU A 213 -4.22 -2.07 5.06
CA GLU A 213 -3.12 -3.02 4.92
C GLU A 213 -3.09 -3.66 3.52
N VAL A 214 -1.88 -3.88 3.02
CA VAL A 214 -1.61 -4.76 1.88
C VAL A 214 -0.85 -5.98 2.41
N VAL A 215 -1.42 -7.17 2.26
CA VAL A 215 -0.85 -8.42 2.81
C VAL A 215 -0.42 -9.32 1.67
N PHE A 216 0.85 -9.74 1.67
CA PHE A 216 1.39 -10.74 0.74
C PHE A 216 1.57 -12.06 1.46
N GLU A 217 0.93 -13.11 0.97
CA GLU A 217 1.01 -14.46 1.52
C GLU A 217 1.69 -15.38 0.50
N VAL A 218 2.76 -16.08 0.93
CA VAL A 218 3.49 -17.05 0.11
C VAL A 218 3.06 -18.47 0.46
N PHE A 219 2.45 -19.15 -0.50
CA PHE A 219 2.00 -20.53 -0.39
C PHE A 219 2.95 -21.46 -1.14
N ARG A 220 3.10 -22.68 -0.64
CA ARG A 220 3.76 -23.78 -1.34
C ARG A 220 2.76 -24.91 -1.54
N LYS A 221 2.64 -25.41 -2.76
CA LYS A 221 1.80 -26.57 -3.07
C LYS A 221 2.21 -27.76 -2.21
N ALA A 222 1.22 -28.41 -1.60
CA ALA A 222 1.49 -29.67 -0.90
C ALA A 222 1.92 -30.73 -1.93
N LYS A 223 2.97 -31.50 -1.61
CA LYS A 223 3.32 -32.69 -2.39
C LYS A 223 2.16 -33.69 -2.31
N LYS A 224 1.70 -34.21 -3.46
CA LYS A 224 0.71 -35.32 -3.50
C LYS A 224 1.25 -36.46 -2.63
N GLY A 225 0.52 -36.79 -1.55
CA GLY A 225 0.95 -37.76 -0.53
C GLY A 225 0.90 -37.22 0.91
N ARG A 226 0.81 -35.90 1.12
CA ARG A 226 0.27 -35.36 2.38
C ARG A 226 -1.24 -35.26 2.27
N GLU A 227 -1.89 -36.42 2.33
CA GLU A 227 -3.25 -36.47 2.85
C GLU A 227 -3.16 -35.81 4.23
N TYR A 228 -3.81 -34.66 4.43
CA TYR A 228 -4.05 -34.18 5.79
C TYR A 228 -4.90 -35.26 6.41
N GLY A 229 -4.26 -36.18 7.14
CA GLY A 229 -4.94 -37.27 7.80
C GLY A 229 -6.05 -36.65 8.63
N HIS A 230 -7.28 -36.80 8.14
CA HIS A 230 -8.45 -36.50 8.92
C HIS A 230 -8.29 -37.32 10.20
N PRO A 231 -8.28 -36.70 11.39
CA PRO A 231 -8.08 -37.48 12.60
C PRO A 231 -9.28 -38.42 12.72
N ARG A 232 -8.97 -39.73 12.67
CA ARG A 232 -9.77 -40.88 13.12
C ARG A 232 -10.77 -41.47 12.11
N CYS A 233 -10.29 -42.43 11.33
CA CYS A 233 -11.03 -43.68 11.12
C CYS A 233 -10.35 -44.76 11.97
N PHE A 234 -10.97 -45.15 13.10
CA PHE A 234 -10.57 -46.32 13.89
C PHE A 234 -11.51 -47.47 13.53
N GLY A 235 -11.07 -48.41 12.71
CA GLY A 235 -11.82 -49.63 12.43
C GLY A 235 -11.06 -50.60 11.52
N PRO A 236 -11.37 -51.91 11.53
CA PRO A 236 -10.54 -52.97 10.92
C PRO A 236 -10.54 -53.02 9.37
N TRP A 237 -11.10 -52.01 8.70
CA TRP A 237 -11.46 -52.06 7.27
C TRP A 237 -10.69 -51.10 6.36
N CYS A 238 -9.63 -50.43 6.86
CA CYS A 238 -8.77 -49.60 6.02
C CYS A 238 -7.57 -50.42 5.49
N ARG A 239 -7.78 -51.21 4.44
CA ARG A 239 -6.67 -51.70 3.60
C ARG A 239 -6.42 -50.70 2.48
N GLY A 240 -5.41 -49.85 2.64
CA GLY A 240 -4.84 -49.08 1.55
C GLY A 240 -3.69 -49.88 0.93
N ASP A 241 -3.82 -50.21 -0.36
CA ASP A 241 -2.78 -50.86 -1.17
C ASP A 241 -1.49 -50.04 -1.17
N GLN A 242 -0.36 -50.70 -0.87
CA GLN A 242 0.96 -50.12 -1.05
C GLN A 242 1.37 -50.23 -2.52
N GLY A 243 1.03 -49.21 -3.31
CA GLY A 243 1.61 -49.01 -4.63
C GLY A 243 3.02 -48.42 -4.49
N GLU A 244 4.04 -49.24 -4.74
CA GLU A 244 5.43 -48.80 -4.90
C GLU A 244 5.55 -47.86 -6.10
N GLY A 245 5.70 -46.56 -5.83
CA GLY A 245 6.11 -45.56 -6.80
C GLY A 245 7.43 -44.94 -6.37
N GLN A 246 8.55 -45.50 -6.82
CA GLN A 246 9.85 -44.83 -6.78
C GLN A 246 9.83 -43.66 -7.77
N GLY A 247 9.31 -42.52 -7.31
CA GLY A 247 9.42 -41.24 -7.98
C GLY A 247 10.42 -40.37 -7.25
N GLN A 248 11.66 -40.31 -7.73
CA GLN A 248 12.59 -39.22 -7.41
C GLN A 248 11.91 -37.90 -7.80
N SER A 249 11.41 -37.14 -6.81
CA SER A 249 10.93 -35.76 -7.02
C SER A 249 11.80 -34.78 -6.26
N GLN A 250 12.99 -34.54 -6.82
CA GLN A 250 13.63 -33.23 -6.76
C GLN A 250 12.83 -32.27 -7.66
N GLY A 251 11.60 -31.99 -7.27
CA GLY A 251 10.80 -30.91 -7.84
C GLY A 251 10.78 -29.79 -6.82
N ASP A 252 11.37 -28.65 -7.19
CA ASP A 252 11.11 -27.38 -6.50
C ASP A 252 9.59 -27.25 -6.38
N GLY A 253 9.09 -27.07 -5.15
CA GLY A 253 7.65 -27.03 -4.93
C GLY A 253 7.06 -25.83 -5.66
N GLU A 254 5.93 -26.01 -6.36
CA GLU A 254 5.21 -24.88 -6.96
C GLU A 254 4.80 -23.88 -5.86
N PHE A 255 5.12 -22.59 -6.06
CA PHE A 255 4.78 -21.52 -5.12
C PHE A 255 3.71 -20.61 -5.69
N PHE A 256 2.88 -20.07 -4.80
CA PHE A 256 1.79 -19.17 -5.15
C PHE A 256 1.76 -17.98 -4.20
N ILE A 257 1.24 -16.85 -4.69
CA ILE A 257 1.03 -15.63 -3.92
C ILE A 257 -0.46 -15.33 -3.85
N ARG A 258 -0.93 -14.92 -2.67
CA ARG A 258 -2.18 -14.18 -2.52
C ARG A 258 -1.86 -12.80 -2.00
N VAL A 259 -2.52 -11.79 -2.56
CA VAL A 259 -2.42 -10.40 -2.11
C VAL A 259 -3.79 -9.94 -1.61
N LEU A 260 -3.84 -9.39 -0.40
CA LEU A 260 -5.03 -8.80 0.17
C LEU A 260 -4.87 -7.28 0.24
N TRP A 261 -5.95 -6.54 -0.03
CA TRP A 261 -6.08 -5.11 0.20
C TRP A 261 -7.27 -4.87 1.13
N GLY A 262 -7.03 -4.30 2.31
CA GLY A 262 -8.08 -4.09 3.32
C GLY A 262 -8.81 -5.38 3.71
N GLY A 263 -8.08 -6.49 3.82
CA GLY A 263 -8.64 -7.81 4.15
C GLY A 263 -9.41 -8.53 3.04
N LYS A 264 -9.47 -7.97 1.82
CA LYS A 264 -10.12 -8.60 0.65
C LYS A 264 -9.10 -9.01 -0.39
N ILE A 265 -9.38 -10.07 -1.15
CA ILE A 265 -8.55 -10.44 -2.31
C ILE A 265 -8.42 -9.24 -3.23
N MET A 266 -7.18 -8.86 -3.52
CA MET A 266 -6.88 -7.72 -4.36
C MET A 266 -7.08 -8.08 -5.83
N LYS A 267 -7.71 -7.17 -6.57
CA LYS A 267 -7.81 -7.23 -8.03
C LYS A 267 -6.93 -6.18 -8.65
N SER A 268 -6.14 -6.60 -9.64
CA SER A 268 -5.32 -5.75 -10.47
C SER A 268 -6.00 -5.54 -11.82
N SER A 269 -5.98 -4.30 -12.30
CA SER A 269 -6.37 -3.94 -13.66
C SER A 269 -5.39 -4.46 -14.72
N ASN A 270 -4.17 -4.84 -14.32
CA ASN A 270 -3.22 -5.48 -15.21
C ASN A 270 -3.65 -6.92 -15.54
N PRO A 271 -3.81 -7.28 -16.82
CA PRO A 271 -4.32 -8.59 -17.23
C PRO A 271 -3.37 -9.75 -16.89
N ASP A 272 -2.07 -9.48 -16.71
CA ASP A 272 -1.10 -10.52 -16.33
C ASP A 272 -1.19 -10.90 -14.85
N LEU A 273 -1.69 -9.99 -14.02
CA LEU A 273 -1.89 -10.18 -12.58
C LEU A 273 -3.33 -10.58 -12.24
N GLY A 274 -4.32 -9.93 -12.85
CA GLY A 274 -5.74 -10.20 -12.66
C GLY A 274 -6.16 -10.22 -11.18
N GLU A 275 -6.86 -11.27 -10.76
CA GLU A 275 -7.16 -11.52 -9.36
C GLU A 275 -5.92 -12.13 -8.66
N LEU A 276 -5.40 -11.43 -7.64
CA LEU A 276 -4.19 -11.84 -6.92
C LEU A 276 -4.50 -12.91 -5.87
N ASN A 277 -5.05 -14.05 -6.30
CA ASN A 277 -5.45 -15.18 -5.47
C ASN A 277 -4.81 -16.47 -5.96
N MET A 278 -3.80 -16.96 -5.23
CA MET A 278 -3.00 -18.12 -5.64
C MET A 278 -2.37 -17.94 -7.03
N LEU A 279 -1.90 -16.72 -7.32
CA LEU A 279 -1.13 -16.40 -8.52
C LEU A 279 0.23 -17.13 -8.45
N PRO A 280 0.74 -17.77 -9.52
CA PRO A 280 2.09 -18.33 -9.52
C PRO A 280 3.12 -17.27 -9.05
N ALA A 281 3.96 -17.61 -8.07
CA ALA A 281 4.83 -16.63 -7.44
C ALA A 281 5.79 -15.97 -8.45
N GLU A 282 6.27 -16.76 -9.40
CA GLU A 282 7.14 -16.33 -10.50
C GLU A 282 6.49 -15.24 -11.35
N ARG A 283 5.17 -15.30 -11.58
CA ARG A 283 4.44 -14.29 -12.36
C ARG A 283 4.50 -12.91 -11.71
N LEU A 284 4.33 -12.84 -10.39
CA LEU A 284 4.45 -11.58 -9.64
C LEU A 284 5.90 -11.08 -9.60
N LEU A 285 6.85 -12.00 -9.41
CA LEU A 285 8.28 -11.68 -9.37
C LEU A 285 8.78 -11.14 -10.72
N GLU A 286 8.41 -11.78 -11.83
CA GLU A 286 8.70 -11.31 -13.19
C GLU A 286 8.10 -9.94 -13.46
N TYR A 287 6.86 -9.71 -13.01
CA TYR A 287 6.22 -8.40 -13.08
C TYR A 287 7.02 -7.33 -12.33
N PHE A 288 7.44 -7.60 -11.09
CA PHE A 288 8.28 -6.68 -10.33
C PHE A 288 9.65 -6.46 -10.99
N ASP A 289 10.35 -7.50 -11.44
CA ASP A 289 11.65 -7.36 -12.10
C ASP A 289 11.56 -6.62 -13.44
N ALA A 290 10.46 -6.77 -14.16
CA ALA A 290 10.20 -6.00 -15.37
C ALA A 290 10.17 -4.49 -15.07
N LEU A 291 9.60 -4.09 -13.94
CA LEU A 291 9.52 -2.69 -13.51
C LEU A 291 10.83 -2.17 -12.87
N VAL A 292 11.31 -2.84 -11.82
CA VAL A 292 12.38 -2.31 -10.95
C VAL A 292 13.73 -2.99 -11.16
N GLY A 293 13.75 -4.13 -11.85
CA GLY A 293 14.92 -5.00 -11.97
C GLY A 293 15.22 -5.74 -10.67
N GLU A 294 15.87 -6.89 -10.79
CA GLU A 294 16.33 -7.61 -9.60
C GLU A 294 17.24 -6.70 -8.75
N ASN A 295 17.01 -6.72 -7.43
CA ASN A 295 17.70 -5.87 -6.45
C ASN A 295 17.66 -4.37 -6.80
N ALA A 296 16.54 -3.90 -7.37
CA ALA A 296 16.31 -2.51 -7.77
C ALA A 296 17.30 -1.99 -8.83
N SER A 297 17.92 -2.88 -9.61
CA SER A 297 18.95 -2.52 -10.59
C SER A 297 18.52 -1.51 -11.66
N LYS A 298 17.22 -1.36 -11.94
CA LYS A 298 16.70 -0.34 -12.87
C LYS A 298 16.43 1.00 -12.18
N VAL A 299 16.17 1.03 -10.87
CA VAL A 299 15.74 2.23 -10.14
C VAL A 299 16.71 3.41 -10.28
N PRO A 300 18.05 3.25 -10.18
CA PRO A 300 18.97 4.37 -10.39
C PRO A 300 18.79 5.06 -11.75
N SER A 301 18.57 4.28 -12.81
CA SER A 301 18.34 4.83 -14.15
C SER A 301 16.96 5.47 -14.30
N LEU A 302 15.96 4.98 -13.57
CA LEU A 302 14.62 5.56 -13.53
C LEU A 302 14.63 6.92 -12.82
N CYS A 303 15.48 7.09 -11.80
CA CYS A 303 15.59 8.34 -11.04
C CYS A 303 16.39 9.45 -11.74
N GLN A 304 17.20 9.11 -12.74
CA GLN A 304 18.04 10.06 -13.48
C GLN A 304 17.39 10.66 -14.73
N ARG A 305 16.25 10.11 -15.19
CA ARG A 305 15.66 10.42 -16.52
C ARG A 305 14.59 11.51 -16.51
#